data_AF-A0A963XNT5-F1
#
_entry.id   AF-A0A963XNT5-F1
#
_cell.length_a   1.000
_cell.length_b   1.000
_cell.length_c   1.000
_cell.angle_alpha   90.00
_cell.angle_beta   90.00
_cell.angle_gamma   90.00
#
_symmetry.space_group_name_H-M   'P 1'
#
loop_
_entity.id
_entity.type
_entity.pdbx_description
1 polymer ?
#
loop_
_entity_poly.entity_id
_entity_poly.type
_entity_poly.pdbx_seq_one_letter_code
_entity_poly.pdbx_strand_id
1 'polypeptide(L)'
;TSRGILTRFIEENEAELFTLTARDAVAGELENTVFDLTGPGKLFDIRRVTVVADTTGNHIAEGRKLSGLIDRFRSEEDGWWDDVLIAEMIGLAEKTGDVTKNPVTLKSTTFEQGNFWTAHFGGVYLLRDLAHPAAISVGPKEKLGALPIRYLFDLEDRNQIAHFLELNDLVEPIVNARGLDAAAVLRQKMDFILVDAATRLGIDTGAGTRRELRQVANTLGQRLPEEFQGLAALLRWVETGGGWPRITSSHPSYFYTLRSKPHKDRDLVNMLLAEMTQLDIRQLFICHKELFYDLYRGWPEAKKAYVADFLAREYQMDKDGTRRALFGDEPPMTPGPWDRDIVDVVGPWGAVRRERG
;
A
#
# COMPACT_ATOMS: atom_id res chain seq x y z
N THR A 1 1.99 2.63 3.28
CA THR A 1 1.67 3.92 3.95
C THR A 1 2.09 5.15 3.19
N SER A 2 3.33 5.21 2.68
CA SER A 2 3.83 6.37 1.93
C SER A 2 3.00 6.73 0.70
N ARG A 3 2.37 5.73 0.05
CA ARG A 3 1.48 5.93 -1.11
C ARG A 3 0.42 7.01 -0.87
N GLY A 4 -0.31 7.00 0.24
CA GLY A 4 -1.36 7.97 0.50
C GLY A 4 -0.84 9.40 0.69
N ILE A 5 0.40 9.55 1.18
CA ILE A 5 1.08 10.85 1.25
C ILE A 5 1.48 11.29 -0.15
N LEU A 6 2.07 10.40 -0.95
CA LEU A 6 2.49 10.70 -2.32
C LEU A 6 1.30 11.03 -3.23
N THR A 7 0.18 10.32 -3.12
CA THR A 7 -1.04 10.62 -3.87
C THR A 7 -1.57 12.01 -3.52
N ARG A 8 -1.72 12.34 -2.23
CA ARG A 8 -2.12 13.69 -1.81
C ARG A 8 -1.13 14.75 -2.27
N PHE A 9 0.18 14.49 -2.18
CA PHE A 9 1.20 15.39 -2.68
C PHE A 9 1.05 15.66 -4.17
N ILE A 10 0.80 14.62 -4.98
CA ILE A 10 0.61 14.76 -6.42
C ILE A 10 -0.67 15.54 -6.72
N GLU A 11 -1.78 15.21 -6.06
CA GLU A 11 -3.09 15.88 -6.25
C GLU A 11 -3.04 17.36 -5.83
N GLU A 12 -2.47 17.65 -4.66
CA GLU A 12 -2.39 19.02 -4.12
C GLU A 12 -1.38 19.92 -4.85
N ASN A 13 -0.45 19.33 -5.62
CA ASN A 13 0.54 20.05 -6.42
C ASN A 13 0.45 19.72 -7.91
N GLU A 14 -0.71 19.29 -8.41
CA GLU A 14 -0.85 18.76 -9.78
C GLU A 14 -0.40 19.78 -10.85
N ALA A 15 -0.82 21.04 -10.72
CA ALA A 15 -0.49 22.10 -11.68
C ALA A 15 1.01 22.44 -11.69
N GLU A 16 1.62 22.50 -10.50
CA GLU A 16 3.04 22.76 -10.33
C GLU A 16 3.88 21.61 -10.87
N LEU A 17 3.52 20.37 -10.51
CA LEU A 17 4.20 19.17 -10.99
C LEU A 17 4.05 19.00 -12.49
N PHE A 18 2.89 19.30 -13.07
CA PHE A 18 2.67 19.26 -14.52
C PHE A 18 3.59 20.25 -15.24
N THR A 19 3.73 21.47 -14.71
CA THR A 19 4.59 22.50 -15.28
C THR A 19 6.07 22.13 -15.19
N LEU A 20 6.49 21.58 -14.05
CA LEU A 20 7.86 21.12 -13.82
C LEU A 20 8.21 19.93 -14.73
N THR A 21 7.34 18.93 -14.76
CA THR A 21 7.52 17.69 -15.53
C THR A 21 7.44 17.88 -17.04
N ALA A 22 6.89 19.00 -17.52
CA ALA A 22 6.97 19.40 -18.92
C ALA A 22 8.40 19.75 -19.38
N ARG A 23 9.28 20.14 -18.44
CA ARG A 23 10.66 20.56 -18.74
C ARG A 23 11.71 19.58 -18.24
N ASP A 24 11.50 19.00 -17.06
CA ASP A 24 12.48 18.15 -16.39
C ASP A 24 11.82 17.15 -15.45
N ALA A 25 12.47 16.03 -15.16
CA ALA A 25 11.97 15.08 -14.16
C ALA A 25 12.02 15.70 -12.76
N VAL A 26 10.99 15.42 -11.95
CA VAL A 26 10.94 15.77 -10.54
C VAL A 26 11.36 14.56 -9.72
N ALA A 27 12.39 14.72 -8.89
CA ALA A 27 12.85 13.74 -7.93
C ALA A 27 12.55 14.24 -6.52
N GLY A 28 12.30 13.33 -5.58
CA GLY A 28 12.03 13.71 -4.21
C GLY A 28 12.19 12.59 -3.20
N GLU A 29 12.28 13.00 -1.94
CA GLU A 29 12.47 12.18 -0.77
C GLU A 29 11.35 12.43 0.24
N LEU A 30 11.04 11.40 1.03
CA LEU A 30 10.10 11.50 2.15
C LEU A 30 10.90 11.58 3.43
N GLU A 31 10.99 12.79 3.98
CA GLU A 31 11.63 13.03 5.26
C GLU A 31 10.60 12.92 6.39
N ASN A 32 11.01 12.36 7.52
CA ASN A 32 10.19 12.35 8.73
C ASN A 32 10.91 13.13 9.84
N THR A 33 10.18 13.44 10.92
CA THR A 33 10.70 14.27 12.01
C THR A 33 11.72 13.58 12.92
N VAL A 34 12.00 12.29 12.72
CA VAL A 34 12.80 11.47 13.63
C VAL A 34 14.11 11.04 12.98
N PHE A 35 15.22 11.61 13.46
CA PHE A 35 16.57 11.32 12.95
C PHE A 35 17.20 10.04 13.53
N ASP A 36 16.68 9.54 14.66
CA ASP A 36 17.20 8.35 15.33
C ASP A 36 16.08 7.53 15.98
N LEU A 37 16.09 6.21 15.73
CA LEU A 37 15.14 5.24 16.24
C LEU A 37 15.81 4.33 17.28
N THR A 38 16.22 4.91 18.41
CA THR A 38 16.87 4.18 19.50
C THR A 38 15.97 3.15 20.18
N GLY A 39 14.64 3.23 20.00
CA GLY A 39 13.71 2.26 20.54
C GLY A 39 12.26 2.45 20.06
N PRO A 40 11.38 1.46 20.31
CA PRO A 40 10.01 1.43 19.79
C PRO A 40 9.15 2.65 20.12
N GLY A 41 9.32 3.22 21.32
CA GLY A 41 8.59 4.42 21.75
C GLY A 41 8.84 5.64 20.83
N LYS A 42 9.97 5.71 20.14
CA LYS A 42 10.31 6.80 19.20
C LYS A 42 9.43 6.83 17.96
N LEU A 43 8.75 5.73 17.62
CA LEU A 43 7.77 5.74 16.53
C LEU A 43 6.63 6.75 16.77
N PHE A 44 6.33 7.07 18.04
CA PHE A 44 5.29 8.04 18.38
C PHE A 44 5.71 9.50 18.20
N ASP A 45 7.01 9.75 18.04
CA ASP A 45 7.57 11.07 17.71
C ASP A 45 7.43 11.38 16.21
N ILE A 46 7.21 10.35 15.37
CA ILE A 46 6.88 10.53 13.96
C ILE A 46 5.47 11.12 13.89
N ARG A 47 5.34 12.39 13.51
CA ARG A 47 4.03 13.07 13.38
C ARG A 47 3.78 13.59 11.98
N ARG A 48 4.83 14.10 11.36
CA ARG A 48 4.78 14.76 10.06
C ARG A 48 5.77 14.10 9.13
N VAL A 49 5.36 14.00 7.87
CA VAL A 49 6.23 13.63 6.77
C VAL A 49 6.30 14.82 5.84
N THR A 50 7.51 15.22 5.50
CA THR A 50 7.79 16.28 4.53
C THR A 50 8.29 15.64 3.24
N VAL A 51 7.58 15.91 2.15
CA VAL A 51 8.02 15.59 0.80
C VAL A 51 8.97 16.71 0.36
N VAL A 52 10.25 16.39 0.29
CA VAL A 52 11.26 17.27 -0.31
C VAL A 52 11.39 16.85 -1.76
N ALA A 53 11.10 17.75 -2.69
CA ALA A 53 11.21 17.46 -4.11
C ALA A 53 11.83 18.64 -4.86
N ASP A 54 12.62 18.31 -5.88
CA ASP A 54 13.21 19.26 -6.81
C ASP A 54 13.29 18.63 -8.22
N THR A 55 13.58 19.43 -9.23
CA THR A 55 13.92 18.91 -10.55
C THR A 55 15.37 18.44 -10.59
N THR A 56 15.77 17.69 -11.63
CA THR A 56 17.18 17.29 -11.78
C THR A 56 18.12 18.49 -11.94
N GLY A 57 17.62 19.58 -12.52
CA GLY A 57 18.29 20.88 -12.60
C GLY A 57 18.23 21.77 -11.35
N ASN A 58 17.64 21.33 -10.23
CA ASN A 58 17.41 22.14 -9.01
C ASN A 58 16.55 23.40 -9.24
N HIS A 59 15.57 23.35 -10.16
CA HIS A 59 14.79 24.52 -10.55
C HIS A 59 13.91 25.07 -9.41
N ILE A 60 13.46 24.24 -8.47
CA ILE A 60 12.68 24.69 -7.30
C ILE A 60 13.59 25.42 -6.32
N ALA A 61 14.77 24.87 -6.00
CA ALA A 61 15.74 25.53 -5.13
C ALA A 61 16.26 26.86 -5.70
N GLU A 62 16.64 26.88 -6.98
CA GLU A 62 17.06 28.11 -7.67
C GLU A 62 15.92 29.14 -7.73
N GLY A 63 14.68 28.69 -7.96
CA GLY A 63 13.50 29.56 -7.98
C GLY A 63 13.22 30.22 -6.63
N ARG A 64 13.31 29.46 -5.52
CA ARG A 64 13.19 30.02 -4.16
C ARG A 64 14.29 31.04 -3.86
N LYS A 65 15.52 30.77 -4.30
CA LYS A 65 16.65 31.70 -4.15
C LYS A 65 16.37 33.01 -4.88
N LEU A 66 15.91 32.94 -6.14
CA LEU A 66 15.56 34.12 -6.92
C LEU A 66 14.44 34.95 -6.26
N SER A 67 13.39 34.31 -5.74
CA SER A 67 12.34 35.01 -4.97
C SER A 67 12.91 35.75 -3.76
N GLY A 68 13.80 35.13 -2.99
CA GLY A 68 14.46 35.78 -1.85
C GLY A 68 15.32 36.98 -2.25
N LEU A 69 16.03 36.91 -3.38
CA LEU A 69 16.79 38.05 -3.90
C LEU A 69 15.87 39.19 -4.37
N ILE A 70 14.74 38.87 -5.01
CA ILE A 70 13.72 39.87 -5.38
C ILE A 70 13.16 40.57 -4.15
N ASP A 71 12.89 39.82 -3.07
CA ASP A 71 12.39 40.39 -1.82
C ASP A 71 13.42 41.31 -1.17
N ARG A 72 14.70 40.91 -1.14
CA ARG A 72 15.80 41.77 -0.67
C ARG A 72 15.94 43.03 -1.51
N PHE A 73 15.93 42.91 -2.83
CA PHE A 73 15.98 44.04 -3.76
C PHE A 73 14.87 45.07 -3.50
N ARG A 74 13.67 44.60 -3.08
CA ARG A 74 12.51 45.46 -2.80
C ARG A 74 12.49 46.06 -1.39
N SER A 75 13.14 45.43 -0.43
CA SER A 75 13.00 45.75 1.00
C SER A 75 14.23 46.42 1.62
N GLU A 76 15.42 46.20 1.06
CA GLU A 76 16.66 46.85 1.52
C GLU A 76 16.78 48.28 0.97
N GLU A 77 17.23 49.22 1.80
CA GLU A 77 17.28 50.67 1.50
C GLU A 77 18.13 50.98 0.23
N ASP A 78 19.21 50.23 0.03
CA ASP A 78 20.11 50.33 -1.13
C ASP A 78 20.06 49.12 -2.07
N GLY A 79 19.09 48.21 -1.90
CA GLY A 79 19.00 46.97 -2.67
C GLY A 79 18.86 47.18 -4.19
N TRP A 80 18.34 48.34 -4.59
CA TRP A 80 18.19 48.74 -5.99
C TRP A 80 19.50 49.20 -6.66
N TRP A 81 20.54 49.50 -5.87
CA TRP A 81 21.86 49.95 -6.33
C TRP A 81 22.94 48.84 -6.23
N ASP A 82 22.60 47.67 -5.67
CA ASP A 82 23.53 46.55 -5.57
C ASP A 82 23.68 45.81 -6.91
N ASP A 83 24.70 46.18 -7.68
CA ASP A 83 25.03 45.55 -8.97
C ASP A 83 25.30 44.04 -8.86
N VAL A 84 25.77 43.56 -7.70
CA VAL A 84 26.03 42.14 -7.45
C VAL A 84 24.71 41.39 -7.26
N LEU A 85 23.79 41.97 -6.49
CA LEU A 85 22.44 41.44 -6.29
C LEU A 85 21.69 41.33 -7.63
N ILE A 86 21.75 42.36 -8.47
CA ILE A 86 21.11 42.38 -9.79
C ILE A 86 21.71 41.31 -10.72
N ALA A 87 23.04 41.19 -10.75
CA ALA A 87 23.71 40.19 -11.57
C ALA A 87 23.35 38.75 -11.15
N GLU A 88 23.26 38.49 -9.84
CA GLU A 88 22.85 37.19 -9.31
C GLU A 88 21.39 36.86 -9.66
N MET A 89 20.50 37.86 -9.61
CA MET A 89 19.10 37.71 -10.03
C MET A 89 18.97 37.37 -11.52
N ILE A 90 19.72 38.04 -12.40
CA ILE A 90 19.70 37.78 -13.86
C ILE A 90 20.17 36.35 -14.14
N GLY A 91 21.29 35.93 -13.54
CA GLY A 91 21.84 34.59 -13.74
C GLY A 91 20.92 33.47 -13.28
N LEU A 92 20.17 33.67 -12.19
CA LEU A 92 19.14 32.71 -11.75
C LEU A 92 17.92 32.74 -12.66
N ALA A 93 17.46 33.92 -13.10
CA ALA A 93 16.29 34.06 -13.97
C ALA A 93 16.47 33.39 -15.34
N GLU A 94 17.69 33.38 -15.89
CA GLU A 94 18.00 32.63 -17.12
C GLU A 94 17.77 31.12 -16.99
N LYS A 95 18.00 30.57 -15.80
CA LYS A 95 17.86 29.13 -15.52
C LYS A 95 16.45 28.75 -15.10
N THR A 96 15.82 29.54 -14.23
CA THR A 96 14.51 29.23 -13.63
C THR A 96 13.33 29.76 -14.45
N GLY A 97 13.56 30.77 -15.30
CA GLY A 97 12.52 31.54 -15.97
C GLY A 97 11.85 32.57 -15.05
N ASP A 98 10.73 33.15 -15.52
CA ASP A 98 9.97 34.18 -14.79
C ASP A 98 9.17 33.59 -13.60
N VAL A 99 9.83 33.55 -12.44
CA VAL A 99 9.25 33.08 -11.17
C VAL A 99 8.17 34.00 -10.60
N THR A 100 8.02 35.23 -11.12
CA THR A 100 7.01 36.17 -10.63
C THR A 100 5.64 35.91 -11.24
N LYS A 101 5.61 35.43 -12.49
CA LYS A 101 4.38 35.02 -13.19
C LYS A 101 4.06 33.55 -13.01
N ASN A 102 5.09 32.70 -12.91
CA ASN A 102 4.94 31.25 -12.72
C ASN A 102 5.79 30.81 -11.52
N PRO A 103 5.27 30.90 -10.28
CA PRO A 103 6.02 30.49 -9.10
C PRO A 103 6.34 28.99 -9.17
N VAL A 104 7.63 28.64 -9.15
CA VAL A 104 8.12 27.25 -9.19
C VAL A 104 8.16 26.68 -7.76
N THR A 105 7.06 26.82 -7.02
CA THR A 105 6.99 26.42 -5.61
C THR A 105 5.89 25.40 -5.41
N LEU A 106 6.27 24.21 -4.94
CA LEU A 106 5.33 23.23 -4.40
C LEU A 106 4.64 23.82 -3.16
N LYS A 107 3.32 23.83 -3.16
CA LYS A 107 2.47 24.43 -2.11
C LYS A 107 2.39 23.52 -0.89
N SER A 108 2.00 22.27 -1.11
CA SER A 108 1.77 21.28 -0.04
C SER A 108 2.90 20.28 -0.02
N THR A 109 3.83 20.44 0.93
CA THR A 109 4.97 19.53 1.09
C THR A 109 4.95 18.78 2.41
N THR A 110 4.14 19.19 3.39
CA THR A 110 4.13 18.55 4.72
C THR A 110 2.76 17.98 5.04
N PHE A 111 2.74 16.69 5.38
CA PHE A 111 1.52 15.93 5.64
C PHE A 111 1.56 15.34 7.05
N GLU A 112 0.48 15.49 7.79
CA GLU A 112 0.28 14.76 9.04
C GLU A 112 0.17 13.26 8.73
N GLN A 113 0.90 12.46 9.49
CA GLN A 113 0.88 11.01 9.44
C GLN A 113 0.56 10.47 10.81
N GLY A 114 -0.72 10.46 11.16
CA GLY A 114 -1.21 9.87 12.40
C GLY A 114 -1.08 8.36 12.42
N ASN A 115 -1.76 7.70 11.48
CA ASN A 115 -1.81 6.25 11.38
C ASN A 115 -0.83 5.75 10.32
N PHE A 116 -0.01 4.77 10.67
CA PHE A 116 0.92 4.19 9.72
C PHE A 116 1.40 2.78 10.08
N TRP A 117 2.04 2.11 9.13
CA TRP A 117 2.82 0.89 9.32
C TRP A 117 4.29 1.18 9.02
N THR A 118 5.18 0.51 9.73
CA THR A 118 6.62 0.50 9.49
C THR A 118 7.20 -0.89 9.70
N ALA A 119 8.22 -1.25 8.92
CA ALA A 119 8.99 -2.48 9.09
C ALA A 119 9.93 -2.43 10.32
N HIS A 120 10.15 -1.25 10.92
CA HIS A 120 10.99 -1.13 12.12
C HIS A 120 10.48 -2.01 13.25
N PHE A 121 11.41 -2.50 14.07
CA PHE A 121 11.13 -3.41 15.20
C PHE A 121 10.35 -4.68 14.82
N GLY A 122 10.49 -5.13 13.57
CA GLY A 122 9.86 -6.35 13.07
C GLY A 122 8.44 -6.16 12.53
N GLY A 123 8.00 -4.93 12.32
CA GLY A 123 6.66 -4.63 11.79
C GLY A 123 5.73 -4.11 12.89
N VAL A 124 5.28 -2.87 12.76
CA VAL A 124 4.33 -2.25 13.71
C VAL A 124 3.32 -1.39 12.95
N TYR A 125 2.03 -1.65 13.18
CA TYR A 125 0.92 -0.76 12.83
C TYR A 125 0.65 0.17 14.01
N LEU A 126 0.67 1.47 13.78
CA LEU A 126 0.26 2.50 14.71
C LEU A 126 -1.04 3.14 14.21
N LEU A 127 -2.10 2.99 14.99
CA LEU A 127 -3.44 3.49 14.70
C LEU A 127 -3.89 4.39 15.85
N ARG A 128 -3.32 5.61 15.91
CA ARG A 128 -3.52 6.57 17.01
C ARG A 128 -4.59 7.63 16.74
N ASP A 129 -4.92 7.89 15.48
CA ASP A 129 -5.93 8.88 15.07
C ASP A 129 -7.32 8.23 14.91
N LEU A 130 -7.70 7.42 15.89
CA LEU A 130 -8.98 6.71 15.98
C LEU A 130 -9.65 6.97 17.34
N ALA A 131 -10.94 6.70 17.44
CA ALA A 131 -11.68 6.81 18.70
C ALA A 131 -11.10 5.87 19.78
N HIS A 132 -10.68 4.67 19.38
CA HIS A 132 -10.02 3.70 20.24
C HIS A 132 -8.66 3.36 19.66
N PRO A 133 -7.60 4.10 20.04
CA PRO A 133 -6.28 3.95 19.43
C PRO A 133 -5.56 2.68 19.90
N ALA A 134 -4.81 2.03 19.00
CA ALA A 134 -3.99 0.87 19.32
C ALA A 134 -2.70 0.79 18.48
N ALA A 135 -1.72 0.06 18.99
CA ALA A 135 -0.58 -0.45 18.23
C ALA A 135 -0.74 -1.95 18.01
N ILE A 136 -0.41 -2.45 16.82
CA ILE A 136 -0.43 -3.88 16.48
C ILE A 136 0.97 -4.25 15.98
N SER A 137 1.66 -5.11 16.72
CA SER A 137 2.95 -5.65 16.31
C SER A 137 2.76 -6.87 15.40
N VAL A 138 3.61 -6.99 14.38
CA VAL A 138 3.70 -8.19 13.56
C VAL A 138 4.42 -9.31 14.32
N GLY A 139 5.45 -8.95 15.10
CA GLY A 139 6.17 -9.86 15.98
C GLY A 139 5.59 -9.92 17.40
N PRO A 140 6.24 -10.67 18.32
CA PRO A 140 5.83 -10.72 19.72
C PRO A 140 5.87 -9.33 20.36
N LYS A 141 4.72 -8.85 20.85
CA LYS A 141 4.56 -7.48 21.38
C LYS A 141 5.44 -7.21 22.60
N GLU A 142 5.82 -8.25 23.35
CA GLU A 142 6.69 -8.14 24.53
C GLU A 142 8.05 -7.54 24.17
N LYS A 143 8.53 -7.76 22.93
CA LYS A 143 9.80 -7.20 22.44
C LYS A 143 9.76 -5.69 22.25
N LEU A 144 8.57 -5.09 22.11
CA LEU A 144 8.41 -3.65 21.96
C LEU A 144 8.48 -2.91 23.31
N GLY A 145 8.29 -3.62 24.42
CA GLY A 145 8.26 -3.02 25.75
C GLY A 145 7.07 -2.07 25.94
N ALA A 146 7.20 -1.13 26.87
CA ALA A 146 6.16 -0.15 27.14
C ALA A 146 6.11 0.92 26.04
N LEU A 147 4.96 1.04 25.38
CA LEU A 147 4.68 2.06 24.38
C LEU A 147 3.74 3.14 24.94
N PRO A 148 3.83 4.40 24.47
CA PRO A 148 2.92 5.47 24.87
C PRO A 148 1.54 5.36 24.18
N ILE A 149 0.92 4.19 24.27
CA ILE A 149 -0.43 3.90 23.78
C ILE A 149 -1.13 2.92 24.72
N ARG A 150 -2.46 3.07 24.85
CA ARG A 150 -3.23 2.29 25.82
C ARG A 150 -3.30 0.81 25.48
N TYR A 151 -3.41 0.48 24.20
CA TYR A 151 -3.59 -0.89 23.72
C TYR A 151 -2.46 -1.26 22.78
N LEU A 152 -1.81 -2.38 23.10
CA LEU A 152 -0.77 -3.01 22.30
C LEU A 152 -1.18 -4.47 22.09
N PHE A 153 -1.29 -4.86 20.82
CA PHE A 153 -1.61 -6.21 20.38
C PHE A 153 -0.45 -6.78 19.55
N ASP A 154 -0.43 -8.09 19.39
CA ASP A 154 0.28 -8.77 18.30
C ASP A 154 -0.71 -9.55 17.42
N LEU A 155 -0.24 -10.16 16.33
CA LEU A 155 -1.10 -10.90 15.41
C LEU A 155 -1.73 -12.17 16.02
N GLU A 156 -1.23 -12.65 17.17
CA GLU A 156 -1.83 -13.78 17.89
C GLU A 156 -3.07 -13.37 18.68
N ASP A 157 -3.19 -12.08 19.06
CA ASP A 157 -4.36 -11.47 19.71
C ASP A 157 -5.57 -11.30 18.75
N ARG A 158 -5.91 -12.35 17.99
CA ARG A 158 -6.94 -12.34 16.94
C ARG A 158 -8.29 -11.81 17.42
N ASN A 159 -8.71 -12.19 18.62
CA ASN A 159 -9.99 -11.75 19.19
C ASN A 159 -9.99 -10.25 19.49
N GLN A 160 -8.89 -9.73 20.01
CA GLN A 160 -8.72 -8.34 20.37
C GLN A 160 -8.59 -7.48 19.11
N ILE A 161 -7.86 -7.94 18.09
CA ILE A 161 -7.78 -7.27 16.79
C ILE A 161 -9.17 -7.22 16.13
N ALA A 162 -9.90 -8.33 16.10
CA ALA A 162 -11.26 -8.36 15.57
C ALA A 162 -12.16 -7.34 16.28
N HIS A 163 -12.16 -7.35 17.61
CA HIS A 163 -12.93 -6.40 18.40
C HIS A 163 -12.48 -4.94 18.17
N PHE A 164 -11.18 -4.68 18.06
CA PHE A 164 -10.64 -3.36 17.77
C PHE A 164 -11.11 -2.83 16.41
N LEU A 165 -11.09 -3.68 15.37
CA LEU A 165 -11.53 -3.32 14.02
C LEU A 165 -13.03 -3.04 13.97
N GLU A 166 -13.84 -3.84 14.66
CA GLU A 166 -15.29 -3.64 14.78
C GLU A 166 -15.62 -2.37 15.60
N LEU A 167 -14.96 -2.18 16.75
CA LEU A 167 -15.20 -1.06 17.66
C LEU A 167 -14.90 0.30 17.01
N ASN A 168 -13.89 0.36 16.14
CA ASN A 168 -13.55 1.56 15.38
C ASN A 168 -14.27 1.66 14.02
N ASP A 169 -15.19 0.75 13.72
CA ASP A 169 -15.94 0.70 12.46
C ASP A 169 -15.05 0.64 11.19
N LEU A 170 -13.95 -0.11 11.25
CA LEU A 170 -12.93 -0.16 10.19
C LEU A 170 -13.18 -1.24 9.13
N VAL A 171 -13.96 -2.27 9.46
CA VAL A 171 -14.16 -3.44 8.60
C VAL A 171 -15.63 -3.78 8.45
N GLU A 172 -15.95 -4.50 7.38
CA GLU A 172 -17.25 -5.11 7.16
C GLU A 172 -17.10 -6.53 6.60
N PRO A 173 -18.07 -7.42 6.86
CA PRO A 173 -18.13 -8.71 6.18
C PRO A 173 -18.28 -8.55 4.67
N ILE A 174 -17.54 -9.33 3.88
CA ILE A 174 -17.58 -9.35 2.41
C ILE A 174 -19.00 -9.62 1.89
N VAL A 175 -19.81 -10.37 2.63
CA VAL A 175 -21.20 -10.66 2.24
C VAL A 175 -22.17 -9.49 2.45
N ASN A 176 -21.79 -8.51 3.27
CA ASN A 176 -22.60 -7.30 3.51
C ASN A 176 -22.21 -6.14 2.57
N ALA A 177 -21.08 -6.29 1.88
CA ALA A 177 -20.55 -5.33 0.93
C ALA A 177 -21.52 -5.06 -0.23
N ARG A 178 -21.97 -3.82 -0.39
CA ARG A 178 -22.79 -3.42 -1.54
C ARG A 178 -21.96 -3.48 -2.84
N GLY A 179 -22.58 -3.95 -3.93
CA GLY A 179 -21.97 -3.97 -5.27
C GLY A 179 -20.90 -5.05 -5.49
N LEU A 180 -20.75 -5.99 -4.55
CA LEU A 180 -19.73 -7.04 -4.62
C LEU A 180 -20.35 -8.42 -4.88
N ASP A 181 -19.79 -9.17 -5.84
CA ASP A 181 -20.05 -10.61 -5.95
C ASP A 181 -19.27 -11.36 -4.85
N ALA A 182 -19.89 -11.45 -3.67
CA ALA A 182 -19.30 -12.12 -2.52
C ALA A 182 -18.98 -13.58 -2.82
N ALA A 183 -19.80 -14.28 -3.61
CA ALA A 183 -19.57 -15.68 -3.96
C ALA A 183 -18.31 -15.85 -4.82
N ALA A 184 -18.08 -14.97 -5.80
CA ALA A 184 -16.87 -14.98 -6.60
C ALA A 184 -15.61 -14.68 -5.76
N VAL A 185 -15.68 -13.71 -4.85
CA VAL A 185 -14.57 -13.38 -3.94
C VAL A 185 -14.23 -14.56 -3.03
N LEU A 186 -15.24 -15.21 -2.43
CA LEU A 186 -15.05 -16.37 -1.57
C LEU A 186 -14.45 -17.55 -2.32
N ARG A 187 -14.96 -17.87 -3.52
CA ARG A 187 -14.37 -18.91 -4.38
C ARG A 187 -12.89 -18.65 -4.67
N GLN A 188 -12.54 -17.43 -5.02
CA GLN A 188 -11.14 -17.09 -5.31
C GLN A 188 -10.24 -17.27 -4.09
N LYS A 189 -10.66 -16.81 -2.91
CA LYS A 189 -9.92 -17.00 -1.65
C LYS A 189 -9.74 -18.50 -1.35
N MET A 190 -10.79 -19.29 -1.58
CA MET A 190 -10.75 -20.75 -1.42
C MET A 190 -9.77 -21.43 -2.39
N ASP A 191 -9.74 -20.99 -3.65
CA ASP A 191 -8.81 -21.52 -4.67
C ASP A 191 -7.35 -21.31 -4.24
N PHE A 192 -7.00 -20.13 -3.70
CA PHE A 192 -5.66 -19.87 -3.18
C PHE A 192 -5.27 -20.77 -2.00
N ILE A 193 -6.20 -20.98 -1.05
CA ILE A 193 -5.99 -21.87 0.09
C ILE A 193 -5.78 -23.32 -0.38
N LEU A 194 -6.54 -23.76 -1.40
CA LEU A 194 -6.37 -25.09 -1.98
C LEU A 194 -5.01 -25.28 -2.62
N VAL A 195 -4.53 -24.30 -3.40
CA VAL A 195 -3.20 -24.37 -4.03
C VAL A 195 -2.09 -24.44 -2.98
N ASP A 196 -2.17 -23.62 -1.92
CA ASP A 196 -1.21 -23.69 -0.83
C ASP A 196 -1.23 -25.06 -0.13
N ALA A 197 -2.41 -25.58 0.18
CA ALA A 197 -2.57 -26.89 0.81
C ALA A 197 -2.05 -28.04 -0.09
N ALA A 198 -2.39 -28.01 -1.38
CA ALA A 198 -1.98 -29.03 -2.34
C ALA A 198 -0.46 -29.06 -2.52
N THR A 199 0.15 -27.88 -2.71
CA THR A 199 1.60 -27.76 -2.93
C THR A 199 2.40 -28.17 -1.70
N ARG A 200 1.92 -27.87 -0.48
CA ARG A 200 2.54 -28.36 0.77
C ARG A 200 2.48 -29.88 0.91
N LEU A 201 1.45 -30.50 0.35
CA LEU A 201 1.23 -31.95 0.43
C LEU A 201 1.75 -32.71 -0.79
N GLY A 202 2.41 -32.03 -1.74
CA GLY A 202 2.94 -32.62 -2.96
C GLY A 202 1.85 -33.12 -3.92
N ILE A 203 0.63 -32.58 -3.83
CA ILE A 203 -0.48 -32.89 -4.72
C ILE A 203 -0.38 -31.99 -5.95
N ASP A 204 -0.41 -32.58 -7.13
CA ASP A 204 -0.42 -31.84 -8.39
C ASP A 204 -1.74 -31.07 -8.57
N THR A 205 -1.63 -29.77 -8.83
CA THR A 205 -2.76 -28.88 -9.09
C THR A 205 -3.09 -28.76 -10.57
N GLY A 206 -2.34 -29.43 -11.45
CA GLY A 206 -2.48 -29.32 -12.91
C GLY A 206 -2.30 -27.88 -13.38
N ALA A 207 -3.14 -27.43 -14.30
CA ALA A 207 -3.15 -26.06 -14.79
C ALA A 207 -3.78 -25.04 -13.81
N GLY A 208 -4.21 -25.47 -12.62
CA GLY A 208 -4.81 -24.60 -11.61
C GLY A 208 -6.22 -24.12 -11.97
N THR A 209 -6.91 -24.79 -12.90
CA THR A 209 -8.27 -24.43 -13.28
C THR A 209 -9.26 -24.78 -12.15
N ARG A 210 -10.40 -24.08 -12.09
CA ARG A 210 -11.46 -24.37 -11.09
C ARG A 210 -11.88 -25.85 -11.05
N ARG A 211 -11.88 -26.53 -12.20
CA ARG A 211 -12.21 -27.95 -12.28
C ARG A 211 -11.15 -28.81 -11.58
N GLU A 212 -9.88 -28.55 -11.83
CA GLU A 212 -8.76 -29.27 -11.21
C GLU A 212 -8.70 -28.98 -9.71
N LEU A 213 -8.86 -27.72 -9.30
CA LEU A 213 -8.88 -27.35 -7.88
C LEU A 213 -10.05 -28.00 -7.13
N ARG A 214 -11.20 -28.20 -7.78
CA ARG A 214 -12.30 -28.98 -7.20
C ARG A 214 -11.94 -30.45 -7.02
N GLN A 215 -11.19 -31.05 -7.94
CA GLN A 215 -10.69 -32.42 -7.78
C GLN A 215 -9.66 -32.52 -6.63
N VAL A 216 -8.79 -31.52 -6.51
CA VAL A 216 -7.86 -31.38 -5.37
C VAL A 216 -8.64 -31.30 -4.06
N ALA A 217 -9.69 -30.48 -3.98
CA ALA A 217 -10.52 -30.37 -2.78
C ALA A 217 -11.17 -31.70 -2.39
N ASN A 218 -11.70 -32.44 -3.37
CA ASN A 218 -12.26 -33.77 -3.14
C ASN A 218 -11.19 -34.79 -2.66
N THR A 219 -9.98 -34.69 -3.20
CA THR A 219 -8.84 -35.56 -2.84
C THR A 219 -8.35 -35.27 -1.42
N LEU A 220 -8.29 -34.00 -1.03
CA LEU A 220 -7.93 -33.59 0.33
C LEU A 220 -8.96 -34.08 1.35
N GLY A 221 -10.25 -33.96 1.06
CA GLY A 221 -11.34 -34.45 1.92
C GLY A 221 -11.22 -33.89 3.34
N GLN A 222 -10.98 -34.76 4.32
CA GLN A 222 -10.82 -34.37 5.73
C GLN A 222 -9.54 -33.58 6.03
N ARG A 223 -8.59 -33.54 5.09
CA ARG A 223 -7.33 -32.79 5.21
C ARG A 223 -7.46 -31.34 4.71
N LEU A 224 -8.67 -30.90 4.36
CA LEU A 224 -8.92 -29.52 3.97
C LEU A 224 -8.62 -28.57 5.15
N PRO A 225 -7.87 -27.47 4.93
CA PRO A 225 -7.60 -26.47 5.96
C PRO A 225 -8.86 -25.88 6.57
N GLU A 226 -8.80 -25.49 7.84
CA GLU A 226 -9.94 -24.87 8.55
C GLU A 226 -10.40 -23.57 7.87
N GLU A 227 -9.47 -22.79 7.31
CA GLU A 227 -9.75 -21.60 6.51
C GLU A 227 -10.69 -21.93 5.35
N PHE A 228 -10.38 -22.99 4.61
CA PHE A 228 -11.20 -23.45 3.49
C PHE A 228 -12.58 -23.89 3.95
N GLN A 229 -12.64 -24.68 5.04
CA GLN A 229 -13.92 -25.19 5.55
C GLN A 229 -14.85 -24.06 6.02
N GLY A 230 -14.30 -23.06 6.72
CA GLY A 230 -15.06 -21.88 7.15
C GLY A 230 -15.58 -21.06 5.98
N LEU A 231 -14.74 -20.79 4.97
CA LEU A 231 -15.17 -20.09 3.75
C LEU A 231 -16.18 -20.89 2.93
N ALA A 232 -16.03 -22.22 2.85
CA ALA A 232 -16.99 -23.09 2.17
C ALA A 232 -18.36 -23.07 2.87
N ALA A 233 -18.40 -22.99 4.20
CA ALA A 233 -19.65 -22.86 4.93
C ALA A 233 -20.35 -21.52 4.64
N LEU A 234 -19.59 -20.43 4.56
CA LEU A 234 -20.10 -19.12 4.17
C LEU A 234 -20.55 -19.09 2.70
N LEU A 235 -19.79 -19.67 1.79
CA LEU A 235 -20.15 -19.76 0.37
C LEU A 235 -21.46 -20.54 0.16
N ARG A 236 -21.64 -21.67 0.85
CA ARG A 236 -22.91 -22.42 0.82
C ARG A 236 -24.09 -21.56 1.27
N TRP A 237 -23.91 -20.77 2.33
CA TRP A 237 -24.94 -19.84 2.78
C TRP A 237 -25.29 -18.81 1.69
N VAL A 238 -24.27 -18.20 1.06
CA VAL A 238 -24.46 -17.22 -0.03
C VAL A 238 -25.20 -17.83 -1.23
N GLU A 239 -24.84 -19.05 -1.65
CA GLU A 239 -25.37 -19.66 -2.88
C GLU A 239 -26.72 -20.36 -2.69
N THR A 240 -26.92 -21.03 -1.54
CA THR A 240 -28.08 -21.92 -1.35
C THR A 240 -29.03 -21.45 -0.25
N GLY A 241 -28.75 -20.33 0.44
CA GLY A 241 -29.63 -19.78 1.47
C GLY A 241 -29.76 -20.65 2.73
N GLY A 242 -28.70 -21.36 3.10
CA GLY A 242 -28.67 -22.25 4.27
C GLY A 242 -28.64 -21.51 5.63
N GLY A 243 -28.25 -22.22 6.70
CA GLY A 243 -28.00 -21.60 8.00
C GLY A 243 -26.72 -20.74 8.00
N TRP A 244 -26.77 -19.56 8.61
CA TRP A 244 -25.59 -18.69 8.76
C TRP A 244 -24.48 -19.40 9.53
N PRO A 245 -23.26 -19.52 9.00
CA PRO A 245 -22.18 -20.23 9.66
C PRO A 245 -21.69 -19.46 10.90
N ARG A 246 -21.39 -20.19 11.98
CA ARG A 246 -20.74 -19.61 13.17
C ARG A 246 -19.24 -19.60 12.97
N ILE A 247 -18.69 -18.45 12.61
CA ILE A 247 -17.25 -18.20 12.49
C ILE A 247 -16.87 -17.19 13.59
N THR A 248 -16.27 -17.67 14.67
CA THR A 248 -15.77 -16.78 15.75
C THR A 248 -14.50 -16.08 15.32
N SER A 249 -14.12 -14.98 15.98
CA SER A 249 -12.89 -14.25 15.70
C SER A 249 -11.60 -15.07 15.87
N SER A 250 -11.64 -16.11 16.69
CA SER A 250 -10.54 -17.07 16.83
C SER A 250 -10.40 -18.01 15.63
N HIS A 251 -11.47 -18.21 14.84
CA HIS A 251 -11.45 -19.15 13.73
C HIS A 251 -10.46 -18.69 12.64
N PRO A 252 -9.66 -19.59 12.03
CA PRO A 252 -8.68 -19.20 11.01
C PRO A 252 -9.28 -18.44 9.82
N SER A 253 -10.49 -18.83 9.40
CA SER A 253 -11.20 -18.17 8.29
C SER A 253 -11.77 -16.78 8.61
N TYR A 254 -11.81 -16.32 9.86
CA TYR A 254 -12.54 -15.11 10.24
C TYR A 254 -12.08 -13.87 9.46
N PHE A 255 -10.78 -13.55 9.47
CA PHE A 255 -10.29 -12.37 8.75
C PHE A 255 -10.43 -12.49 7.22
N TYR A 256 -10.53 -13.71 6.67
CA TYR A 256 -10.81 -13.93 5.26
C TYR A 256 -12.23 -13.53 4.86
N THR A 257 -13.16 -13.40 5.81
CA THR A 257 -14.54 -12.95 5.55
C THR A 257 -14.70 -11.44 5.63
N LEU A 258 -13.64 -10.71 6.00
CA LEU A 258 -13.67 -9.26 6.19
C LEU A 258 -13.01 -8.53 5.01
N ARG A 259 -13.46 -7.29 4.79
CA ARG A 259 -12.77 -6.28 4.01
C ARG A 259 -12.76 -4.94 4.75
N SER A 260 -11.85 -4.05 4.40
CA SER A 260 -11.88 -2.68 4.94
C SER A 260 -13.09 -1.91 4.43
N LYS A 261 -13.70 -1.10 5.31
CA LYS A 261 -14.71 -0.11 4.94
C LYS A 261 -14.08 1.09 4.21
N PRO A 262 -14.86 1.89 3.46
CA PRO A 262 -14.36 3.11 2.83
C PRO A 262 -14.13 4.20 3.88
N HIS A 263 -12.88 4.35 4.34
CA HIS A 263 -12.45 5.40 5.27
C HIS A 263 -11.00 5.83 4.97
N LYS A 264 -10.52 6.90 5.64
CA LYS A 264 -9.18 7.48 5.40
C LYS A 264 -8.03 6.45 5.54
N ASP A 265 -8.15 5.53 6.50
CA ASP A 265 -7.12 4.50 6.78
C ASP A 265 -7.32 3.17 6.05
N ARG A 266 -8.18 3.13 5.02
CA ARG A 266 -8.61 1.87 4.37
C ARG A 266 -7.45 1.05 3.85
N ASP A 267 -6.47 1.70 3.25
CA ASP A 267 -5.29 1.01 2.71
C ASP A 267 -4.42 0.39 3.82
N LEU A 268 -4.30 1.06 4.97
CA LEU A 268 -3.58 0.54 6.14
C LEU A 268 -4.31 -0.64 6.76
N VAL A 269 -5.64 -0.58 6.85
CA VAL A 269 -6.47 -1.69 7.34
C VAL A 269 -6.44 -2.87 6.37
N ASN A 270 -6.52 -2.64 5.06
CA ASN A 270 -6.38 -3.69 4.06
C ASN A 270 -4.98 -4.33 4.06
N MET A 271 -3.94 -3.57 4.38
CA MET A 271 -2.57 -4.07 4.59
C MET A 271 -2.49 -4.95 5.84
N LEU A 272 -3.10 -4.57 6.96
CA LEU A 272 -3.22 -5.41 8.15
C LEU A 272 -4.02 -6.69 7.86
N LEU A 273 -5.15 -6.59 7.16
CA LEU A 273 -5.94 -7.76 6.77
C LEU A 273 -5.13 -8.71 5.88
N ALA A 274 -4.28 -8.19 4.98
CA ALA A 274 -3.38 -8.99 4.16
C ALA A 274 -2.36 -9.77 5.02
N GLU A 275 -1.77 -9.11 6.03
CA GLU A 275 -0.87 -9.73 7.01
C GLU A 275 -1.56 -10.85 7.81
N MET A 276 -2.83 -10.66 8.17
CA MET A 276 -3.67 -11.63 8.89
C MET A 276 -4.18 -12.78 8.01
N THR A 277 -4.11 -12.64 6.67
CA THR A 277 -4.71 -13.56 5.70
C THR A 277 -3.72 -13.95 4.59
N GLN A 278 -2.49 -14.30 4.95
CA GLN A 278 -1.37 -14.54 4.01
C GLN A 278 -1.64 -15.56 2.89
N LEU A 279 -2.65 -16.44 3.03
CA LEU A 279 -3.08 -17.33 1.94
C LEU A 279 -3.88 -16.62 0.84
N ASP A 280 -4.43 -15.41 1.05
CA ASP A 280 -5.02 -14.61 -0.01
C ASP A 280 -3.94 -13.86 -0.78
N ILE A 281 -3.38 -14.55 -1.76
CA ILE A 281 -2.31 -14.08 -2.64
C ILE A 281 -2.64 -12.74 -3.30
N ARG A 282 -3.90 -12.55 -3.71
CA ARG A 282 -4.34 -11.35 -4.42
C ARG A 282 -4.36 -10.15 -3.49
N GLN A 283 -4.98 -10.29 -2.31
CA GLN A 283 -4.99 -9.23 -1.30
C GLN A 283 -3.58 -8.91 -0.84
N LEU A 284 -2.74 -9.93 -0.65
CA LEU A 284 -1.34 -9.78 -0.27
C LEU A 284 -0.54 -8.99 -1.32
N PHE A 285 -0.65 -9.36 -2.59
CA PHE A 285 0.04 -8.66 -3.69
C PHE A 285 -0.39 -7.20 -3.84
N ILE A 286 -1.68 -6.91 -3.68
CA ILE A 286 -2.25 -5.57 -3.87
C ILE A 286 -1.97 -4.67 -2.67
N CYS A 287 -2.10 -5.19 -1.45
CA CYS A 287 -2.14 -4.38 -0.23
C CYS A 287 -0.83 -4.41 0.57
N HIS A 288 -0.02 -5.48 0.45
CA HIS A 288 1.24 -5.60 1.20
C HIS A 288 2.35 -6.22 0.33
N LYS A 289 2.79 -5.47 -0.70
CA LYS A 289 3.75 -5.95 -1.70
C LYS A 289 5.11 -6.37 -1.12
N GLU A 290 5.57 -5.73 -0.06
CA GLU A 290 6.79 -6.11 0.67
C GLU A 290 6.68 -7.52 1.25
N LEU A 291 5.69 -7.77 2.12
CA LEU A 291 5.39 -9.10 2.65
C LEU A 291 5.15 -10.13 1.53
N PHE A 292 4.45 -9.76 0.46
CA PHE A 292 4.24 -10.64 -0.69
C PHE A 292 5.57 -11.19 -1.22
N TYR A 293 6.55 -10.33 -1.51
CA TYR A 293 7.83 -10.76 -2.07
C TYR A 293 8.66 -11.53 -1.05
N ASP A 294 8.59 -11.17 0.24
CA ASP A 294 9.26 -11.91 1.31
C ASP A 294 8.75 -13.36 1.40
N LEU A 295 7.44 -13.54 1.42
CA LEU A 295 6.81 -14.85 1.44
C LEU A 295 7.04 -15.61 0.11
N TYR A 296 6.87 -14.93 -1.02
CA TYR A 296 7.00 -15.52 -2.35
C TYR A 296 8.36 -16.19 -2.55
N ARG A 297 9.46 -15.57 -2.07
CA ARG A 297 10.81 -16.15 -2.15
C ARG A 297 10.90 -17.56 -1.53
N GLY A 298 10.19 -17.79 -0.43
CA GLY A 298 10.21 -19.06 0.30
C GLY A 298 9.16 -20.08 -0.14
N TRP A 299 8.26 -19.74 -1.06
CA TRP A 299 7.20 -20.67 -1.50
C TRP A 299 7.74 -21.81 -2.37
N PRO A 300 7.07 -22.98 -2.38
CA PRO A 300 7.35 -24.05 -3.34
C PRO A 300 7.21 -23.56 -4.78
N GLU A 301 8.04 -24.09 -5.69
CA GLU A 301 8.06 -23.66 -7.11
C GLU A 301 6.69 -23.82 -7.80
N ALA A 302 5.95 -24.90 -7.50
CA ALA A 302 4.61 -25.10 -8.02
C ALA A 302 3.64 -23.97 -7.60
N LYS A 303 3.74 -23.48 -6.35
CA LYS A 303 2.93 -22.35 -5.88
C LYS A 303 3.37 -21.06 -6.56
N LYS A 304 4.67 -20.82 -6.70
CA LYS A 304 5.22 -19.65 -7.39
C LYS A 304 4.73 -19.55 -8.83
N ALA A 305 4.75 -20.66 -9.56
CA ALA A 305 4.28 -20.76 -10.94
C ALA A 305 2.78 -20.44 -11.05
N TYR A 306 1.94 -21.08 -10.22
CA TYR A 306 0.50 -20.79 -10.17
C TYR A 306 0.22 -19.31 -9.89
N VAL A 307 0.91 -18.72 -8.92
CA VAL A 307 0.71 -17.32 -8.54
C VAL A 307 1.13 -16.37 -9.65
N ALA A 308 2.28 -16.60 -10.28
CA ALA A 308 2.74 -15.79 -11.41
C ALA A 308 1.73 -15.82 -12.56
N ASP A 309 1.24 -17.02 -12.89
CA ASP A 309 0.24 -17.23 -13.94
C ASP A 309 -1.10 -16.55 -13.63
N PHE A 310 -1.58 -16.69 -12.39
CA PHE A 310 -2.79 -16.02 -11.92
C PHE A 310 -2.66 -14.50 -12.02
N LEU A 311 -1.54 -13.93 -11.54
CA LEU A 311 -1.31 -12.49 -11.57
C LEU A 311 -1.18 -11.96 -13.01
N ALA A 312 -0.60 -12.74 -13.94
CA ALA A 312 -0.46 -12.35 -15.33
C ALA A 312 -1.80 -12.42 -16.09
N ARG A 313 -2.59 -13.48 -15.87
CA ARG A 313 -3.80 -13.75 -16.66
C ARG A 313 -5.05 -13.09 -16.11
N GLU A 314 -5.29 -13.20 -14.80
CA GLU A 314 -6.56 -12.78 -14.21
C GLU A 314 -6.48 -11.35 -13.66
N TYR A 315 -5.41 -11.04 -12.93
CA TYR A 315 -5.29 -9.72 -12.32
C TYR A 315 -5.06 -8.59 -13.34
N GLN A 316 -4.23 -8.80 -14.37
CA GLN A 316 -4.00 -7.77 -15.38
C GLN A 316 -5.24 -7.49 -16.24
N MET A 317 -6.10 -8.49 -16.45
CA MET A 317 -7.30 -8.36 -17.27
C MET A 317 -8.45 -7.62 -16.56
N ASP A 318 -8.61 -7.79 -15.24
CA ASP A 318 -9.66 -7.14 -14.44
C ASP A 318 -9.09 -6.47 -13.18
N LYS A 319 -8.19 -5.49 -13.40
CA LYS A 319 -7.65 -4.65 -12.33
C LYS A 319 -8.76 -3.91 -11.58
N ASP A 320 -9.68 -3.29 -12.31
CA ASP A 320 -10.71 -2.42 -11.73
C ASP A 320 -11.73 -3.20 -10.90
N GLY A 321 -12.25 -4.33 -11.41
CA GLY A 321 -13.17 -5.18 -10.66
C GLY A 321 -12.51 -5.79 -9.43
N THR A 322 -11.26 -6.23 -9.57
CA THR A 322 -10.46 -6.74 -8.45
C THR A 322 -10.24 -5.69 -7.36
N ARG A 323 -9.91 -4.46 -7.75
CA ARG A 323 -9.72 -3.36 -6.80
C ARG A 323 -11.05 -2.98 -6.14
N ARG A 324 -12.14 -2.90 -6.90
CA ARG A 324 -13.48 -2.63 -6.36
C ARG A 324 -13.89 -3.62 -5.27
N ALA A 325 -13.51 -4.89 -5.41
CA ALA A 325 -13.79 -5.90 -4.40
C ALA A 325 -13.12 -5.61 -3.05
N LEU A 326 -11.86 -5.17 -3.07
CA LEU A 326 -11.06 -4.89 -1.88
C LEU A 326 -11.32 -3.49 -1.29
N PHE A 327 -11.64 -2.52 -2.14
CA PHE A 327 -11.62 -1.10 -1.79
C PHE A 327 -12.99 -0.41 -1.86
N GLY A 328 -14.01 -1.05 -2.43
CA GLY A 328 -15.29 -0.41 -2.77
C GLY A 328 -15.20 0.41 -4.05
N ASP A 329 -16.16 1.30 -4.27
CA ASP A 329 -16.14 2.20 -5.44
C ASP A 329 -14.95 3.16 -5.33
N GLU A 330 -13.90 2.89 -6.10
CA GLU A 330 -12.78 3.80 -6.34
C GLU A 330 -12.97 4.54 -7.67
N PRO A 331 -12.41 5.76 -7.83
CA PRO A 331 -12.20 6.33 -9.15
C PRO A 331 -11.47 5.31 -10.03
N PRO A 332 -11.86 5.14 -11.30
CA PRO A 332 -11.22 4.17 -12.19
C PRO A 332 -9.72 4.45 -12.27
N MET A 333 -8.90 3.39 -12.20
CA MET A 333 -7.48 3.52 -12.50
C MET A 333 -7.36 3.80 -14.00
N THR A 334 -7.13 5.05 -14.37
CA THR A 334 -6.80 5.35 -15.77
C THR A 334 -5.44 4.71 -16.04
N PRO A 335 -5.29 3.82 -17.03
CA PRO A 335 -4.01 3.19 -17.30
C PRO A 335 -2.96 4.27 -17.53
N GLY A 336 -1.88 4.24 -16.73
CA GLY A 336 -0.77 5.14 -16.95
C GLY A 336 -0.09 4.81 -18.30
N PRO A 337 0.66 5.74 -18.91
CA PRO A 337 1.43 5.45 -20.13
C PRO A 337 2.38 4.24 -20.00
N TRP A 338 2.74 3.90 -18.74
CA TRP A 338 3.63 2.83 -18.33
C TRP A 338 2.93 1.50 -17.99
N ASP A 339 1.60 1.43 -18.06
CA ASP A 339 0.84 0.17 -17.92
C ASP A 339 0.89 -0.69 -19.20
N ARG A 340 1.54 -0.22 -20.27
CA ARG A 340 1.92 -1.06 -21.41
C ARG A 340 3.17 -1.86 -21.04
N ASP A 341 2.94 -3.14 -20.78
CA ASP A 341 3.90 -4.23 -20.67
C ASP A 341 5.30 -3.87 -20.15
N ILE A 342 5.46 -4.01 -18.83
CA ILE A 342 6.78 -4.22 -18.22
C ILE A 342 7.54 -5.36 -18.92
N VAL A 343 6.85 -6.33 -19.54
CA VAL A 343 7.43 -7.42 -20.32
C VAL A 343 8.13 -6.90 -21.60
N ASP A 344 7.59 -5.84 -22.23
CA ASP A 344 8.18 -5.22 -23.42
C ASP A 344 9.40 -4.36 -23.08
N VAL A 345 9.46 -3.79 -21.88
CA VAL A 345 10.59 -2.95 -21.43
C VAL A 345 11.85 -3.77 -21.11
N VAL A 346 11.70 -5.05 -20.74
CA VAL A 346 12.85 -5.90 -20.36
C VAL A 346 13.17 -7.00 -21.38
N GLY A 347 12.30 -7.23 -22.38
CA GLY A 347 12.50 -8.27 -23.39
C GLY A 347 12.60 -9.70 -22.81
N PRO A 348 12.67 -10.75 -23.65
CA PRO A 348 12.63 -12.15 -23.18
C PRO A 348 13.91 -12.61 -22.47
N TRP A 349 14.94 -11.76 -22.37
CA TRP A 349 16.25 -12.08 -21.83
C TRP A 349 16.75 -10.87 -21.04
N GLY A 350 16.73 -10.95 -19.70
CA GLY A 350 16.87 -9.80 -18.81
C GLY A 350 18.16 -8.97 -18.93
N ALA A 351 18.06 -7.73 -18.41
CA ALA A 351 19.11 -6.76 -18.09
C ALA A 351 20.36 -6.73 -19.01
N VAL A 352 20.32 -5.91 -20.06
CA VAL A 352 21.55 -5.49 -20.77
C VAL A 352 22.38 -4.61 -19.82
N ARG A 353 23.50 -5.15 -19.35
CA ARG A 353 24.56 -4.39 -18.66
C ARG A 353 25.03 -3.25 -19.57
N ARG A 354 24.97 -2.01 -19.09
CA ARG A 354 25.66 -0.85 -19.68
C ARG A 354 27.17 -1.09 -19.58
N GLU A 355 27.85 -1.28 -20.71
CA GLU A 355 29.29 -1.09 -20.80
C GLU A 355 29.61 0.41 -20.88
N ARG A 356 30.65 0.82 -20.16
CA ARG A 356 31.20 2.17 -20.13
C ARG A 356 31.94 2.44 -21.44
N GLY A 357 31.67 3.60 -22.04
CA GLY A 357 32.53 4.28 -23.02
C GLY A 357 32.91 5.62 -22.46
#